data_AF-A0A258H7Y6-F1
#
_entry.id   AF-A0A258H7Y6-F1
#
_cell.length_a   1.000
_cell.length_b   1.000
_cell.length_c   1.000
_cell.angle_alpha   90.00
_cell.angle_beta   90.00
_cell.angle_gamma   90.00
#
_symmetry.space_group_name_H-M   'P 1'
#
loop_
_entity.id
_entity.type
_entity.pdbx_description
1 polymer ?
#
loop_
_entity_poly.entity_id
_entity_poly.type
_entity_poly.pdbx_seq_one_letter_code
_entity_poly.pdbx_strand_id
1 'polypeptide(L)'
;MLDALLAGVIAGYAIAIPVGAIAALLITLGAQHGARIAAGGAFGAATVDGVYATIAVTAGAVIAPLIAQVEEPLRWVSVAVLAFAASLSWQLLLTTAGSLVGRVLTGPTGARVTALVGGALVIALAVRAALVP
;
A
#
# COMPACT_ATOMS: atom_id res chain seq x y z
N MET A 1 7.66 12.14 30.90
CA MET A 1 8.87 12.36 30.06
C MET A 1 9.46 11.04 29.58
N LEU A 2 9.70 10.07 30.46
CA LEU A 2 10.23 8.76 30.06
C LEU A 2 9.30 8.03 29.08
N ASP A 3 7.98 8.07 29.27
CA ASP A 3 7.03 7.42 28.35
C ASP A 3 7.06 8.01 26.93
N ALA A 4 7.17 9.33 26.82
CA ALA A 4 7.29 10.01 25.53
C ALA A 4 8.64 9.71 24.84
N LEU A 5 9.72 9.62 25.63
CA LEU A 5 11.03 9.21 25.13
C LEU A 5 10.99 7.75 24.64
N LEU A 6 10.41 6.84 25.42
CA LEU A 6 10.27 5.43 25.06
C LEU A 6 9.37 5.27 23.82
N ALA A 7 8.24 5.96 23.76
CA ALA A 7 7.36 5.96 22.59
C ALA A 7 8.08 6.48 21.34
N GLY A 8 8.88 7.55 21.48
CA GLY A 8 9.70 8.08 20.39
C GLY A 8 10.76 7.09 19.91
N VAL A 9 11.48 6.43 20.84
CA VAL A 9 12.47 5.40 20.52
C VAL A 9 11.82 4.20 19.83
N ILE A 10 10.69 3.71 20.37
CA ILE A 10 9.95 2.58 19.80
C ILE A 10 9.42 2.93 18.40
N ALA A 11 8.85 4.12 18.22
CA ALA A 11 8.39 4.60 16.92
C ALA A 11 9.54 4.72 15.91
N GLY A 12 10.69 5.25 16.34
CA GLY A 12 11.90 5.32 15.52
C GLY A 12 12.38 3.94 15.08
N TYR A 13 12.44 2.98 16.01
CA TYR A 13 12.80 1.59 15.68
C TYR A 13 11.78 0.93 14.74
N ALA A 14 10.48 1.14 14.97
CA ALA A 14 9.43 0.60 14.12
C ALA A 14 9.54 1.10 12.66
N ILE A 15 9.94 2.35 12.47
CA ILE A 15 10.18 2.93 11.14
C ILE A 15 11.50 2.45 10.53
N ALA A 16 12.51 2.12 11.34
CA ALA A 16 13.84 1.69 10.86
C ALA A 16 13.94 0.21 10.46
N ILE A 17 13.08 -0.67 11.00
CA ILE A 17 13.11 -2.12 10.71
C ILE A 17 12.80 -2.46 9.23
N PRO A 18 11.81 -1.83 8.56
CA PRO A 18 11.53 -2.12 7.16
C PRO A 18 12.62 -1.61 6.23
N VAL A 19 13.10 -2.48 5.32
CA VAL A 19 14.05 -2.08 4.27
C VAL A 19 13.30 -1.29 3.20
N GLY A 20 13.39 0.04 3.28
CA GLY A 20 12.79 0.96 2.31
C GLY A 20 13.67 1.25 1.08
N ALA A 21 13.19 2.14 0.21
CA ALA A 21 13.90 2.55 -1.01
C ALA A 21 15.28 3.16 -0.72
N ILE A 22 15.39 4.01 0.31
CA ILE A 22 16.67 4.62 0.71
C ILE A 22 17.64 3.54 1.23
N ALA A 23 17.15 2.56 1.98
CA ALA A 23 17.97 1.45 2.45
C ALA A 23 18.48 0.60 1.27
N ALA A 24 17.62 0.26 0.30
CA ALA A 24 18.03 -0.44 -0.92
C ALA A 24 19.06 0.37 -1.74
N LEU A 25 18.88 1.69 -1.83
CA LEU A 25 19.82 2.60 -2.47
C LEU A 25 21.17 2.61 -1.75
N LEU A 26 21.21 2.70 -0.42
CA LEU A 26 22.44 2.69 0.37
C LEU A 26 23.17 1.34 0.31
N ILE A 27 22.43 0.23 0.29
CA ILE A 27 23.00 -1.11 0.08
C ILE A 27 23.65 -1.18 -1.31
N THR A 28 22.96 -0.70 -2.34
CA THR A 28 23.50 -0.68 -3.72
C THR A 28 24.73 0.23 -3.80
N LEU A 29 24.67 1.40 -3.18
CA LEU A 29 25.80 2.34 -3.09
C LEU A 29 27.00 1.71 -2.38
N GLY A 30 26.77 0.97 -1.29
CA GLY A 30 27.80 0.25 -0.55
C GLY A 30 28.39 -0.93 -1.31
N ALA A 31 27.56 -1.64 -2.08
CA ALA A 31 28.00 -2.72 -2.95
C ALA A 31 28.87 -2.21 -4.12
N GLN A 32 28.57 -1.01 -4.64
CA GLN A 32 29.30 -0.42 -5.76
C GLN A 32 30.54 0.37 -5.35
N HIS A 33 30.50 1.11 -4.23
CA HIS A 33 31.52 2.09 -3.85
C HIS A 33 32.14 1.82 -2.46
N GLY A 34 31.73 0.73 -1.79
CA GLY A 34 32.25 0.32 -0.49
C GLY A 34 31.54 0.95 0.71
N ALA A 35 31.71 0.31 1.88
CA ALA A 35 30.96 0.61 3.10
C ALA A 35 31.16 2.04 3.63
N ARG A 36 32.33 2.65 3.41
CA ARG A 36 32.61 4.02 3.88
C ARG A 36 31.75 5.07 3.18
N ILE A 37 31.54 4.92 1.87
CA ILE A 37 30.73 5.85 1.08
C ILE A 37 29.24 5.69 1.43
N ALA A 38 28.77 4.45 1.58
CA ALA A 38 27.41 4.18 2.04
C ALA A 38 27.15 4.71 3.46
N ALA A 39 28.10 4.56 4.39
CA ALA A 39 27.98 5.14 5.73
C ALA A 39 27.89 6.67 5.68
N GLY A 40 28.70 7.33 4.85
CA GLY A 40 28.59 8.78 4.62
C GLY A 40 27.21 9.19 4.08
N GLY A 41 26.67 8.45 3.11
CA GLY A 41 25.31 8.65 2.59
C GLY A 41 24.23 8.46 3.65
N ALA A 42 24.36 7.43 4.49
CA ALA A 42 23.44 7.15 5.59
C ALA A 42 23.45 8.26 6.66
N PHE A 43 24.63 8.75 7.05
CA PHE A 43 24.75 9.88 7.97
C PHE A 43 24.19 11.17 7.36
N GLY A 44 24.36 11.39 6.06
CA GLY A 44 23.74 12.50 5.34
C GLY A 44 22.21 12.45 5.43
N ALA A 45 21.61 11.30 5.12
CA ALA A 45 20.16 11.10 5.22
C ALA A 45 19.66 11.33 6.66
N ALA A 46 20.33 10.71 7.65
CA ALA A 46 19.98 10.88 9.06
C ALA A 46 20.08 12.34 9.53
N THR A 47 21.04 13.10 9.01
CA THR A 47 21.18 14.53 9.33
C THR A 47 20.02 15.34 8.77
N VAL A 48 19.65 15.11 7.51
CA VAL A 48 18.49 15.77 6.88
C VAL A 48 17.21 15.45 7.64
N ASP A 49 17.01 14.19 8.01
CA ASP A 49 15.84 13.75 8.79
C ASP A 49 15.82 14.40 10.17
N GLY A 50 16.95 14.47 10.86
CA GLY A 50 17.07 15.12 12.16
C GLY A 50 16.78 16.62 12.12
N VAL A 51 17.30 17.32 11.10
CA VAL A 51 17.01 18.75 10.87
C VAL A 51 15.53 18.95 10.59
N TYR A 52 14.95 18.15 9.69
CA TYR A 52 13.53 18.21 9.38
C TYR A 52 12.65 17.97 10.62
N ALA A 53 12.94 16.92 11.40
CA ALA A 53 12.19 16.60 12.61
C ALA A 53 12.28 17.73 13.65
N THR A 54 13.46 18.34 13.82
CA THR A 54 13.65 19.47 14.73
C THR A 54 12.82 20.68 14.31
N ILE A 55 12.85 21.03 13.01
CA ILE A 55 12.03 22.12 12.47
C ILE A 55 10.54 21.80 12.63
N ALA A 56 10.13 20.58 12.29
CA ALA A 56 8.73 20.17 12.37
C ALA A 56 8.18 20.20 13.80
N VAL A 57 8.94 19.73 14.80
CA VAL A 57 8.50 19.74 16.21
C VAL A 57 8.46 21.16 16.77
N THR A 58 9.46 21.98 16.47
CA THR A 58 9.54 23.36 16.98
C THR A 58 8.47 24.26 16.34
N ALA A 59 8.32 24.21 15.02
CA ALA A 59 7.27 24.95 14.32
C ALA A 59 5.87 24.38 14.63
N GLY A 60 5.76 23.06 14.72
CA GLY A 60 4.51 22.36 15.04
C GLY A 60 3.94 22.76 16.40
N ALA A 61 4.78 23.05 17.40
CA ALA A 61 4.32 23.54 18.70
C ALA A 61 3.52 24.86 18.61
N VAL A 62 3.84 25.70 17.62
CA VAL A 62 3.12 26.97 17.37
C VAL A 62 1.84 26.74 16.57
N ILE A 63 1.87 25.81 15.61
CA ILE A 63 0.77 25.57 14.67
C ILE A 63 -0.30 24.64 15.24
N ALA A 64 0.07 23.66 16.07
CA ALA A 64 -0.82 22.67 16.66
C ALA A 64 -2.09 23.26 17.33
N PRO A 65 -2.02 24.33 18.16
CA PRO A 65 -3.23 24.90 18.76
C PRO A 65 -4.16 25.57 17.74
N LEU A 66 -3.65 26.03 16.59
CA LEU A 66 -4.48 26.57 15.50
C LEU A 66 -5.21 25.45 14.78
N ILE A 67 -4.53 24.33 14.52
CA ILE A 67 -5.15 23.14 13.90
C ILE A 67 -6.20 22.52 14.82
N ALA A 68 -5.98 22.53 16.14
CA ALA A 68 -6.93 21.99 17.11
C ALA A 68 -8.33 22.62 17.01
N GLN A 69 -8.42 23.88 16.57
CA GLN A 69 -9.71 24.57 16.39
C GLN A 69 -10.55 24.00 15.25
N VAL A 70 -9.92 23.33 14.28
CA VAL A 70 -10.56 22.75 13.09
C VAL A 70 -10.37 21.24 13.02
N GLU A 71 -9.93 20.59 14.11
CA GLU A 71 -9.61 19.17 14.14
C GLU A 71 -10.81 18.30 13.75
N GLU A 72 -11.99 18.62 14.29
CA GLU A 72 -13.19 17.82 14.04
C GLU A 72 -13.63 17.87 12.55
N PRO A 73 -13.75 19.04 11.89
CA PRO A 73 -13.94 19.11 10.45
C PRO A 73 -12.84 18.37 9.67
N LEU A 74 -11.57 18.56 10.06
CA LEU A 74 -10.43 17.96 9.36
C LEU A 74 -10.43 16.42 9.48
N ARG A 75 -10.89 15.89 10.62
CA ARG A 75 -11.05 14.46 10.88
C ARG A 75 -12.10 13.86 9.95
N TRP A 76 -13.27 14.49 9.83
CA TRP A 76 -14.33 14.01 8.92
C TRP A 76 -13.88 14.05 7.45
N VAL A 77 -13.19 15.12 7.05
CA VAL A 77 -12.59 15.22 5.70
C VAL A 77 -11.57 14.10 5.49
N SER A 78 -10.69 13.84 6.45
CA SER A 78 -9.68 12.78 6.37
C SER A 78 -10.32 11.40 6.26
N VAL A 79 -11.36 11.12 7.04
CA VAL A 79 -12.13 9.87 6.96
C VAL A 79 -12.74 9.71 5.57
N ALA A 80 -13.36 10.76 5.03
CA ALA A 80 -13.95 10.72 3.68
C ALA A 80 -12.90 10.46 2.59
N VAL A 81 -11.77 11.15 2.66
CA VAL A 81 -10.66 10.98 1.71
C VAL A 81 -10.07 9.58 1.78
N LEU A 82 -9.84 9.05 2.99
CA LEU A 82 -9.29 7.70 3.17
C LEU A 82 -10.29 6.61 2.75
N ALA A 83 -11.57 6.76 3.06
CA ALA A 83 -12.61 5.83 2.61
C ALA A 83 -12.74 5.82 1.08
N PHE A 84 -12.65 6.99 0.45
CA PHE A 84 -12.63 7.12 -1.00
C PHE A 84 -11.37 6.48 -1.60
N ALA A 85 -10.19 6.78 -1.07
CA ALA A 85 -8.93 6.20 -1.54
C ALA A 85 -8.90 4.67 -1.38
N ALA A 86 -9.41 4.15 -0.26
CA ALA A 86 -9.55 2.73 -0.03
C ALA A 86 -10.51 2.10 -1.05
N SER A 87 -11.67 2.72 -1.29
CA SER A 87 -12.64 2.25 -2.28
C SER A 87 -12.06 2.27 -3.70
N LEU A 88 -11.35 3.34 -4.06
CA LEU A 88 -10.68 3.47 -5.35
C LEU A 88 -9.58 2.41 -5.51
N SER A 89 -8.77 2.19 -4.47
CA SER A 89 -7.73 1.15 -4.48
C SER A 89 -8.32 -0.25 -4.70
N TRP A 90 -9.47 -0.53 -4.08
CA TRP A 90 -10.18 -1.79 -4.23
C TRP A 90 -10.76 -1.95 -5.63
N GLN A 91 -11.37 -0.90 -6.17
CA GLN A 91 -11.89 -0.89 -7.54
C GLN A 91 -10.77 -1.06 -8.56
N LEU A 92 -9.63 -0.40 -8.40
CA LEU A 92 -8.46 -0.56 -9.26
C LEU A 92 -7.92 -2.00 -9.18
N LEU A 93 -7.89 -2.59 -8.00
CA LEU A 93 -7.47 -3.98 -7.81
C LEU A 93 -8.44 -4.98 -8.50
N LEU A 94 -9.75 -4.82 -8.31
CA LEU A 94 -10.74 -5.68 -8.93
C LEU A 94 -10.82 -5.50 -10.44
N THR A 95 -10.71 -4.27 -10.95
CA THR A 95 -10.73 -4.00 -12.40
C THR A 95 -9.48 -4.55 -13.09
N THR A 96 -8.30 -4.37 -12.50
CA THR A 96 -7.06 -4.95 -13.03
C THR A 96 -7.10 -6.48 -12.98
N ALA A 97 -7.48 -7.09 -11.86
CA ALA A 97 -7.64 -8.53 -11.73
C ALA A 97 -8.69 -9.08 -12.71
N GLY A 98 -9.87 -8.44 -12.80
CA GLY A 98 -10.93 -8.80 -13.73
C GLY A 98 -10.52 -8.65 -15.19
N SER A 99 -9.70 -7.66 -15.55
CA SER A 99 -9.18 -7.49 -16.91
C SER A 99 -8.16 -8.57 -17.30
N LEU A 100 -7.41 -9.10 -16.32
CA LEU A 100 -6.45 -10.18 -16.53
C LEU A 100 -7.17 -11.51 -16.65
N VAL A 101 -8.12 -11.80 -15.75
CA VAL A 101 -8.98 -12.98 -15.82
C VAL A 101 -9.85 -12.95 -17.08
N GLY A 102 -10.43 -11.81 -17.41
CA GLY A 102 -11.21 -11.59 -18.62
C GLY A 102 -10.41 -11.89 -19.89
N ARG A 103 -9.17 -11.39 -20.00
CA ARG A 103 -8.29 -11.71 -21.13
C ARG A 103 -7.98 -13.20 -21.26
N VAL A 104 -7.85 -13.92 -20.13
CA VAL A 104 -7.63 -15.37 -20.12
C VAL A 104 -8.91 -16.12 -20.55
N LEU A 105 -10.09 -15.67 -20.11
CA LEU A 105 -11.37 -16.30 -20.41
C LEU A 105 -11.92 -15.97 -21.81
N THR A 106 -11.74 -14.75 -22.32
CA THR A 106 -12.21 -14.32 -23.65
C THR A 106 -11.19 -14.55 -24.76
N GLY A 107 -10.05 -15.16 -24.47
CA GLY A 107 -9.11 -15.61 -25.49
C GLY A 107 -9.70 -16.71 -26.40
N PRO A 108 -9.10 -16.98 -27.58
CA PRO A 108 -9.60 -17.96 -28.55
C PRO A 108 -9.76 -19.38 -27.97
N THR A 109 -8.97 -19.72 -26.96
CA THR A 109 -9.06 -21.01 -26.23
C THR A 109 -10.07 -20.96 -25.07
N GLY A 110 -10.13 -19.84 -24.35
CA GLY A 110 -11.04 -19.67 -23.19
C GLY A 110 -12.51 -19.64 -23.59
N ALA A 111 -12.84 -19.03 -24.74
CA ALA A 111 -14.19 -19.03 -25.30
C ALA A 111 -14.65 -20.43 -25.74
N ARG A 112 -13.74 -21.27 -26.24
CA ARG A 112 -14.07 -22.65 -26.66
C ARG A 112 -14.28 -23.57 -25.46
N VAL A 113 -13.46 -23.44 -24.43
CA VAL A 113 -13.59 -24.24 -23.20
C VAL A 113 -14.87 -23.85 -22.44
N THR A 114 -15.16 -22.56 -22.32
CA THR A 114 -16.40 -22.09 -21.67
C THR A 114 -17.66 -22.50 -22.45
N ALA A 115 -17.62 -22.47 -23.79
CA ALA A 115 -18.71 -22.96 -24.63
C ALA A 115 -18.92 -24.49 -24.51
N LEU A 116 -17.84 -25.27 -24.48
CA LEU A 116 -17.92 -26.73 -24.34
C LEU A 116 -18.43 -27.14 -22.95
N VAL A 117 -17.91 -26.51 -21.89
CA VAL A 117 -18.36 -26.77 -20.51
C VAL A 117 -19.81 -26.32 -20.32
N GLY A 118 -20.19 -25.15 -20.84
CA GLY A 118 -21.56 -24.66 -20.83
C GLY A 118 -22.52 -25.59 -21.59
N GLY A 119 -22.15 -26.02 -22.79
CA GLY A 119 -22.94 -26.95 -23.58
C GLY A 119 -23.09 -28.32 -22.91
N ALA A 120 -22.00 -28.87 -22.37
CA ALA A 120 -22.03 -30.14 -21.63
C ALA A 120 -22.91 -30.05 -20.38
N LEU A 121 -22.87 -28.93 -19.64
CA LEU A 121 -23.73 -28.69 -18.49
C LEU A 121 -25.20 -28.58 -18.88
N VAL A 122 -25.52 -27.87 -19.96
CA VAL A 122 -26.91 -27.75 -20.48
C VAL A 122 -27.44 -29.12 -20.90
N ILE A 123 -26.64 -29.92 -21.62
CA ILE A 123 -27.01 -31.28 -22.03
C ILE A 123 -27.22 -32.16 -20.79
N ALA A 124 -26.31 -32.12 -19.81
CA ALA A 124 -26.43 -32.90 -18.59
C ALA A 124 -27.67 -32.52 -17.76
N LEU A 125 -27.97 -31.22 -17.65
CA LEU A 125 -29.17 -30.72 -16.99
C LEU A 125 -30.45 -31.11 -17.73
N ALA A 126 -30.46 -31.04 -19.07
CA ALA A 126 -31.59 -31.45 -19.89
C ALA A 126 -31.87 -32.95 -19.78
N VAL A 127 -30.83 -33.78 -19.82
CA VAL A 127 -30.93 -35.24 -19.62
C VAL A 127 -31.43 -35.56 -18.22
N ARG A 128 -30.90 -34.89 -17.19
CA ARG A 128 -31.39 -35.06 -15.81
C ARG A 128 -32.86 -34.67 -15.69
N ALA A 129 -33.28 -33.56 -16.31
CA ALA A 129 -34.68 -33.13 -16.30
C ALA A 129 -35.61 -34.09 -17.06
N ALA A 130 -35.13 -34.74 -18.13
CA ALA A 130 -35.91 -35.72 -18.88
C ALA A 130 -36.04 -37.09 -18.18
N LEU A 131 -35.08 -37.44 -17.32
CA LEU A 131 -35.04 -38.73 -16.60
C LEU A 131 -35.71 -38.68 -15.22
N VAL A 132 -35.99 -37.49 -14.69
CA VAL A 132 -36.74 -37.30 -13.43
C VAL A 132 -38.17 -36.88 -13.82
N PRO A 133 -39.17 -37.78 -13.75
CA PRO A 133 -40.57 -37.45 -14.04
C PRO A 133 -41.21 -36.54 -12.98
#